data_AF-A0A1P8NDC7-F1
#
_entry.id   AF-A0A1P8NDC7-F1
#
_cell.length_a   1.000
_cell.length_b   1.000
_cell.length_c   1.000
_cell.angle_alpha   90.00
_cell.angle_beta   90.00
_cell.angle_gamma   90.00
#
_symmetry.space_group_name_H-M   'P 1'
#
loop_
_entity.id
_entity.type
_entity.pdbx_description
1 polymer ?
#
loop_
_entity_poly.entity_id
_entity_poly.type
_entity_poly.pdbx_seq_one_letter_code
_entity_poly.pdbx_strand_id
1 'polypeptide(L)'
;MSQEQTPERDPRYGLEEALDGELPPETVERMQRHTADCPECAEEWERVRRIKELVRRSCADQAPSGLRERIAVQYRSVSVTRTTDADGSTSVRISSRSTRREIPGA
;
A
#
# COMPACT_ATOMS: atom_id res chain seq x y z
N MET A 1 28.93 -6.56 -7.47
CA MET A 1 27.58 -6.60 -6.87
C MET A 1 27.58 -5.61 -5.73
N SER A 2 27.24 -4.36 -6.03
CA SER A 2 27.18 -3.29 -5.04
C SER A 2 25.90 -3.48 -4.24
N GLN A 3 26.02 -3.95 -3.00
CA GLN A 3 24.91 -3.88 -2.07
C GLN A 3 24.84 -2.44 -1.60
N GLU A 4 23.90 -1.70 -2.17
CA GLU A 4 23.52 -0.37 -1.71
C GLU A 4 22.95 -0.53 -0.30
N GLN A 5 23.82 -0.34 0.69
CA GLN A 5 23.44 -0.24 2.09
C GLN A 5 22.62 1.04 2.23
N THR A 6 21.30 0.89 2.22
CA THR A 6 20.39 1.95 2.67
C THR A 6 20.77 2.24 4.13
N PRO A 7 20.97 3.52 4.51
CA PRO A 7 21.41 3.85 5.87
C PRO A 7 20.39 3.28 6.86
N GLU A 8 20.86 2.45 7.79
CA GLU A 8 20.01 1.81 8.78
C GLU A 8 19.29 2.89 9.60
N ARG A 9 17.98 2.99 9.42
CA ARG A 9 17.15 3.98 10.11
C ARG A 9 17.25 3.80 11.62
N ASP A 10 17.59 4.87 12.34
CA ASP A 10 17.68 4.88 13.80
C ASP A 10 16.29 4.53 14.40
N PRO A 11 16.21 3.48 15.25
CA PRO A 11 14.94 2.99 15.78
C PRO A 11 14.20 3.98 16.70
N ARG A 12 14.85 5.07 17.12
CA ARG A 12 14.22 6.14 17.90
C ARG A 12 13.35 7.07 17.05
N TYR A 13 13.52 7.06 15.73
CA TYR A 13 12.82 7.97 14.82
C TYR A 13 11.89 7.22 13.86
N GLY A 14 10.66 7.71 13.75
CA GLY A 14 9.66 7.17 12.84
C GLY A 14 8.56 6.33 13.48
N LEU A 15 8.30 6.53 14.79
CA LEU A 15 7.29 5.77 15.53
C LEU A 15 5.88 6.00 14.95
N GLU A 16 5.64 7.18 14.38
CA GLU A 16 4.39 7.53 13.71
C GLU A 16 4.20 6.69 12.43
N GLU A 17 5.17 6.70 11.52
CA GLU A 17 5.15 5.92 10.27
C GLU A 17 5.06 4.42 10.55
N ALA A 18 5.73 3.94 11.61
CA ALA A 18 5.63 2.57 12.07
C ALA A 18 4.18 2.21 12.48
N LEU A 19 3.50 3.12 13.19
CA LEU A 19 2.11 2.96 13.61
C LEU A 19 1.10 3.15 12.47
N ASP A 20 1.45 3.88 11.41
CA ASP A 20 0.63 4.03 10.20
C ASP A 20 0.79 2.86 9.21
N GLY A 21 1.78 1.99 9.43
CA GLY A 21 2.09 0.88 8.52
C GLY A 21 2.83 1.33 7.26
N GLU A 22 3.50 2.48 7.31
CA GLU A 22 4.26 3.05 6.20
C GLU A 22 5.71 2.55 6.14
N LEU A 23 6.13 1.75 7.15
CA LEU A 23 7.47 1.18 7.23
C LEU A 23 7.46 -0.32 6.91
N PRO A 24 8.55 -0.85 6.34
CA PRO A 24 8.74 -2.29 6.18
C PRO A 24 8.67 -3.03 7.52
N PRO A 25 8.13 -4.26 7.56
CA PRO A 25 7.92 -5.02 8.79
C PRO A 25 9.22 -5.23 9.58
N GLU A 26 10.34 -5.47 8.91
CA GLU A 26 11.66 -5.65 9.53
C GLU A 26 12.15 -4.39 10.27
N THR A 27 11.76 -3.21 9.78
CA THR A 27 12.09 -1.93 10.43
C THR A 27 11.23 -1.74 11.67
N VAL A 28 9.93 -2.04 11.57
CA VAL A 28 9.00 -1.97 12.69
C VAL A 28 9.42 -2.93 13.81
N GLU A 29 9.83 -4.16 13.49
CA GLU A 29 10.32 -5.13 14.48
C GLU A 29 11.59 -4.66 15.20
N ARG A 30 12.51 -3.99 14.49
CA ARG A 30 13.70 -3.39 15.12
C ARG A 30 13.30 -2.27 16.08
N MET A 31 12.34 -1.42 15.70
CA MET A 31 11.83 -0.34 16.54
C MET A 31 11.11 -0.89 17.78
N GLN A 32 10.27 -1.92 17.62
CA GLN A 32 9.59 -2.57 18.74
C GLN A 32 10.56 -3.19 19.74
N ARG A 33 11.62 -3.86 19.26
CA ARG A 33 12.70 -4.34 20.14
C ARG A 33 13.36 -3.21 20.90
N HIS A 34 13.69 -2.10 20.23
CA HIS A 34 14.25 -0.94 20.91
C HIS A 34 13.32 -0.38 21.99
N THR A 35 12.01 -0.29 21.73
CA THR A 35 11.04 0.17 22.74
C THR A 35 10.92 -0.77 23.94
N ALA A 36 11.26 -2.05 23.80
CA ALA A 36 11.29 -2.98 24.93
C ALA A 36 12.45 -2.68 25.89
N ASP A 37 13.57 -2.18 25.38
CA ASP A 37 14.80 -1.93 26.14
C ASP A 37 14.99 -0.45 26.53
N CYS A 38 14.20 0.48 25.96
CA CYS A 38 14.33 1.92 26.13
C CYS A 38 13.02 2.54 26.65
N PRO A 39 12.94 2.90 27.96
CA PRO A 39 11.73 3.47 28.57
C PRO A 39 11.24 4.76 27.89
N GLU A 40 12.14 5.65 27.50
CA GLU A 40 11.80 6.90 26.83
C GLU A 40 11.07 6.64 25.50
N CYS A 41 11.59 5.70 24.70
CA CYS A 41 10.97 5.34 23.43
C CYS A 41 9.66 4.54 23.63
N ALA A 42 9.55 3.76 24.71
CA ALA A 42 8.31 3.07 25.07
C ALA A 42 7.20 4.07 25.42
N GLU A 43 7.53 5.10 26.20
CA GLU A 43 6.59 6.17 26.58
C GLU A 43 6.10 6.94 25.36
N GLU A 44 7.01 7.34 24.46
CA GLU A 44 6.66 8.05 23.24
C GLU A 44 5.83 7.16 22.28
N TRP A 45 6.18 5.88 22.13
CA TRP A 45 5.40 4.93 21.34
C TRP A 45 3.95 4.83 21.83
N GLU A 46 3.77 4.64 23.14
CA GLU A 46 2.43 4.51 23.74
C GLU A 46 1.66 5.85 23.71
N ARG A 47 2.37 6.98 23.79
CA ARG A 47 1.77 8.32 23.63
C ARG A 47 1.17 8.49 22.24
N VAL A 48 1.95 8.24 21.19
CA VAL A 48 1.50 8.36 19.79
C VAL A 48 0.35 7.38 19.53
N ARG A 49 0.48 6.13 19.98
CA ARG A 49 -0.57 5.12 19.86
C ARG A 49 -1.90 5.57 20.48
N ARG A 50 -1.86 6.15 21.70
CA ARG A 50 -3.07 6.65 22.38
C ARG A 50 -3.72 7.81 21.64
N ILE A 51 -2.92 8.74 21.09
CA ILE A 51 -3.43 9.85 20.28
C ILE A 51 -4.14 9.30 19.04
N LYS A 52 -3.52 8.36 18.31
CA LYS A 52 -4.12 7.74 17.13
C LYS A 52 -5.41 7.00 17.46
N GLU A 53 -5.46 6.29 18.58
CA GLU A 53 -6.67 5.61 19.04
C GLU A 53 -7.81 6.61 19.35
N LEU A 54 -7.49 7.74 19.98
CA LEU A 54 -8.48 8.79 20.27
C LEU A 54 -9.03 9.39 18.97
N VAL A 55 -8.16 9.69 18.01
CA VAL A 55 -8.56 10.19 16.68
C VAL A 55 -9.44 9.18 15.97
N ARG A 56 -9.04 7.90 15.95
CA ARG A 56 -9.81 6.82 15.33
C ARG A 56 -11.22 6.72 15.91
N ARG A 57 -11.37 6.82 17.23
CA ARG A 57 -12.69 6.81 17.89
C ARG A 57 -13.54 8.02 17.54
N SER A 58 -12.91 9.19 17.37
CA SER A 58 -13.61 10.45 17.13
C SER A 58 -13.98 10.66 15.66
N CYS A 59 -13.25 10.02 14.74
CA CYS A 59 -13.38 10.20 13.28
C CYS A 59 -13.75 8.92 12.53
N ALA A 60 -14.28 7.89 13.21
CA ALA A 60 -14.77 6.67 12.57
C ALA A 60 -16.14 6.91 11.90
N ASP A 61 -16.16 7.76 10.89
CA ASP A 61 -17.33 7.92 10.03
C ASP A 61 -17.48 6.71 9.10
N GLN A 62 -18.72 6.27 8.90
CA GLN A 62 -18.99 5.14 8.03
C GLN A 62 -18.65 5.52 6.58
N ALA A 63 -17.73 4.77 5.96
CA ALA A 63 -17.40 4.97 4.56
C ALA A 63 -18.68 4.93 3.69
N PRO A 64 -18.88 5.88 2.76
CA PRO A 64 -20.06 5.90 1.90
C PRO A 64 -20.23 4.57 1.16
N SER A 65 -21.47 4.07 1.07
CA SER A 65 -21.79 2.76 0.46
C SER A 65 -21.21 2.62 -0.96
N GLY A 66 -21.32 3.69 -1.76
CA GLY A 66 -20.80 3.75 -3.13
C GLY A 66 -19.27 3.82 -3.27
N LEU A 67 -18.52 3.99 -2.17
CA LEU A 67 -17.06 4.09 -2.23
C LEU A 67 -16.42 2.77 -2.65
N ARG A 68 -16.97 1.65 -2.17
CA ARG A 68 -16.47 0.31 -2.51
C ARG A 68 -16.62 0.00 -3.99
N GLU A 69 -17.76 0.33 -4.61
CA GLU A 69 -17.93 0.17 -6.07
C GLU A 69 -16.97 1.05 -6.87
N ARG A 70 -16.64 2.25 -6.39
CA ARG A 70 -15.69 3.16 -7.04
C ARG A 70 -14.24 2.69 -6.91
N ILE A 71 -13.88 2.10 -5.76
CA ILE A 71 -12.56 1.51 -5.51
C ILE A 71 -12.39 0.20 -6.29
N ALA A 72 -13.48 -0.53 -6.57
CA ALA A 72 -13.48 -1.67 -7.48
C ALA A 72 -13.18 -1.21 -8.92
N VAL A 73 -11.91 -0.97 -9.21
CA VAL A 73 -11.40 -0.51 -10.50
C VAL A 73 -11.73 -1.56 -11.57
N GLN A 74 -12.38 -1.13 -12.64
CA GLN A 74 -12.45 -1.90 -13.89
C GLN A 74 -11.09 -1.84 -14.58
N TYR A 75 -10.44 -2.99 -14.75
CA TYR A 75 -9.26 -3.05 -15.59
C TYR A 75 -9.70 -3.21 -17.06
N ARG A 76 -9.41 -2.20 -17.87
CA ARG A 76 -9.59 -2.28 -19.32
C ARG A 76 -8.29 -2.75 -19.96
N SER A 77 -8.21 -4.03 -20.31
CA SER A 77 -7.10 -4.54 -21.11
C SER A 77 -7.33 -4.22 -22.59
N VAL A 78 -6.32 -3.65 -23.25
CA VAL A 78 -6.34 -3.39 -24.70
C VAL A 78 -5.20 -4.21 -25.32
N SER A 79 -5.54 -5.19 -26.15
CA SER A 79 -4.57 -5.96 -26.94
C SER A 79 -4.58 -5.45 -28.38
N VAL A 80 -3.40 -5.09 -28.89
CA VAL A 80 -3.20 -4.67 -30.29
C VAL A 80 -2.42 -5.76 -31.01
N THR A 81 -3.03 -6.37 -32.03
CA THR A 81 -2.40 -7.37 -32.90
C THR A 81 -2.16 -6.74 -34.25
N ARG A 82 -0.90 -6.68 -34.69
CA ARG A 82 -0.53 -6.30 -36.05
C ARG A 82 -0.26 -7.58 -36.84
N THR A 83 -0.95 -7.75 -37.96
CA THR A 83 -0.76 -8.86 -38.90
C THR A 83 -0.27 -8.28 -40.22
N THR A 84 0.82 -8.82 -40.75
CA THR A 84 1.31 -8.48 -42.09
C THR A 84 1.12 -9.70 -42.96
N ASP A 85 0.28 -9.58 -44.00
CA ASP A 85 0.01 -10.64 -44.96
C ASP A 85 1.14 -10.70 -46.00
N ALA A 86 1.29 -11.84 -46.69
CA ALA A 86 2.37 -12.08 -47.65
C ALA A 86 2.39 -11.08 -48.83
N ASP A 87 1.24 -10.45 -49.13
CA ASP A 87 1.07 -9.42 -50.15
C ASP A 87 1.52 -8.01 -49.70
N GLY A 88 2.13 -7.88 -48.51
CA GLY A 88 2.56 -6.59 -47.94
C GLY A 88 1.42 -5.79 -47.27
N SER A 89 0.20 -6.31 -47.29
CA SER A 89 -0.94 -5.73 -46.56
C SER A 89 -0.67 -5.82 -45.05
N THR A 90 -0.72 -4.68 -44.36
CA THR A 90 -0.59 -4.64 -42.89
C THR A 90 -1.94 -4.28 -42.28
N SER A 91 -2.52 -5.21 -41.51
CA SER A 91 -3.74 -4.99 -40.75
C SER A 91 -3.42 -4.85 -39.26
N VAL A 92 -4.14 -3.94 -38.58
CA VAL A 92 -4.06 -3.77 -37.12
C VAL A 92 -5.42 -4.08 -36.53
N ARG A 93 -5.47 -5.07 -35.63
CA ARG A 93 -6.67 -5.43 -34.86
C ARG A 93 -6.51 -4.97 -33.43
N ILE A 94 -7.42 -4.13 -32.97
CA ILE A 94 -7.50 -3.67 -31.58
C ILE A 94 -8.65 -4.42 -30.92
N SER A 95 -8.36 -5.19 -29.88
CA SER A 95 -9.37 -5.87 -29.07
C SER A 95 -9.30 -5.37 -27.64
N SER A 96 -10.42 -4.86 -27.09
CA SER A 96 -10.49 -4.45 -25.69
C SER A 96 -11.33 -5.42 -24.88
N ARG A 97 -10.79 -5.92 -23.76
CA ARG A 97 -11.51 -6.76 -22.79
C ARG A 97 -11.52 -6.04 -21.44
N SER A 98 -12.72 -5.72 -20.96
CA SER A 98 -12.94 -5.22 -19.61
C SER A 98 -13.16 -6.39 -18.67
N THR A 99 -12.46 -6.44 -17.54
CA THR A 99 -12.73 -7.40 -16.47
C THR A 99 -13.06 -6.65 -15.19
N ARG A 100 -14.22 -6.98 -14.60
CA ARG A 100 -14.58 -6.53 -13.26
C ARG A 100 -13.89 -7.48 -12.28
N ARG A 101 -13.07 -6.94 -11.37
CA ARG A 101 -12.62 -7.71 -10.21
C ARG A 101 -13.68 -7.58 -9.12
N GLU A 102 -14.25 -8.71 -8.72
CA GLU A 102 -15.04 -8.77 -7.49
C GLU A 102 -14.08 -8.83 -6.30
N ILE A 103 -14.33 -8.01 -5.27
CA ILE A 103 -13.56 -8.05 -4.03
C ILE A 103 -14.23 -9.13 -3.15
N PRO A 104 -13.56 -10.25 -2.81
CA PRO A 104 -14.15 -11.29 -1.97
C PRO A 104 -14.37 -10.78 -0.54
N GLY A 105 -15.51 -11.10 0.07
CA GLY A 105 -15.83 -10.75 1.47
C GLY A 105 -16.83 -9.61 1.65
N ALA A 106 -17.83 -9.51 0.77
CA ALA A 106 -19.07 -8.79 1.05
C ALA A 106 -20.01 -9.65 1.90
#